data_AF-A0A9N7RCU8-F1
#
_entry.id   AF-A0A9N7RCU8-F1
#
_cell.length_a   1.000
_cell.length_b   1.000
_cell.length_c   1.000
_cell.angle_alpha   90.00
_cell.angle_beta   90.00
_cell.angle_gamma   90.00
#
_symmetry.space_group_name_H-M   'P 1'
#
loop_
_entity.id
_entity.type
_entity.pdbx_description
1 polymer ?
#
loop_
_entity_poly.entity_id
_entity_poly.type
_entity_poly.pdbx_seq_one_letter_code
_entity_poly.pdbx_strand_id
1 'polypeptide(L)'
;RAAGLPLLHPYKDPNGEFSHGVNFAVAGSTALRSDTLAAMRVFSRGTRSSLDVQLGWLSTYLNSTCTDHKDCVEKVQNALFMVGEIGGNDYNFATFQAKKSMDELRHMVPRVVEAILNGVRVSRIVLINEYEQIDVF
;
A
#
# COMPACT_ATOMS: atom_id res chain seq x y z
N ARG A 1 -4.20 -24.24 -3.43
CA ARG A 1 -3.48 -22.95 -3.28
C ARG A 1 -2.48 -22.85 -4.43
N ALA A 2 -2.42 -21.72 -5.14
CA ALA A 2 -1.70 -21.63 -6.42
C ALA A 2 -0.16 -21.42 -6.29
N ALA A 3 0.34 -21.02 -5.12
CA ALA A 3 1.77 -20.70 -4.92
C ALA A 3 2.42 -21.38 -3.70
N GLY A 4 1.75 -22.31 -3.02
CA GLY A 4 2.30 -23.02 -1.84
C GLY A 4 2.50 -22.16 -0.57
N LEU A 5 2.23 -20.86 -0.60
CA LEU A 5 2.42 -19.95 0.54
C LEU A 5 1.34 -20.11 1.64
N PRO A 6 1.69 -19.85 2.91
CA PRO A 6 0.72 -19.78 4.01
C PRO A 6 -0.22 -18.58 3.85
N LEU A 7 -1.36 -18.62 4.54
CA LEU A 7 -2.23 -17.45 4.64
C LEU A 7 -1.60 -16.49 5.65
N LEU A 8 -1.45 -15.24 5.25
CA LEU A 8 -0.84 -14.22 6.10
C LEU A 8 -1.90 -13.55 6.99
N HIS A 9 -1.55 -13.34 8.26
CA HIS A 9 -2.44 -12.62 9.18
C HIS A 9 -2.43 -11.11 8.87
N PRO A 10 -3.57 -10.41 9.03
CA PRO A 10 -3.61 -8.96 8.91
C PRO A 10 -2.71 -8.29 9.96
N TYR A 11 -1.97 -7.25 9.57
CA TYR A 11 -1.12 -6.47 10.50
C TYR A 11 -1.86 -5.93 11.73
N LYS A 12 -3.16 -5.67 11.58
CA LYS A 12 -4.03 -5.14 12.64
C LYS A 12 -4.69 -6.22 13.52
N ASP A 13 -4.39 -7.50 13.27
CA ASP A 13 -4.85 -8.58 14.14
C ASP A 13 -4.06 -8.58 15.45
N PRO A 14 -4.69 -8.34 16.62
CA PRO A 14 -3.98 -8.36 17.90
C PRO A 14 -3.45 -9.76 18.27
N ASN A 15 -3.97 -10.81 17.63
CA ASN A 15 -3.51 -12.19 17.81
C ASN A 15 -2.76 -12.70 16.56
N GLY A 16 -2.27 -11.77 15.72
CA GLY A 16 -1.56 -12.06 14.49
C GLY A 16 -0.26 -12.83 14.72
N GLU A 17 -0.03 -13.87 13.93
CA GLU A 17 1.24 -14.59 13.86
C GLU A 17 1.94 -14.16 12.57
N PHE A 18 3.18 -13.67 12.67
CA PHE A 18 3.89 -13.01 11.56
C PHE A 18 5.18 -13.72 11.14
N SER A 19 5.46 -14.92 11.67
CA SER A 19 6.68 -15.68 11.34
C SER A 19 6.80 -16.05 9.86
N HIS A 20 5.67 -16.13 9.15
CA HIS A 20 5.63 -16.44 7.71
C HIS A 20 5.31 -15.22 6.83
N GLY A 21 5.27 -14.03 7.41
CA GLY A 21 4.89 -12.79 6.74
C GLY A 21 3.62 -12.16 7.31
N VAL A 22 3.30 -10.98 6.81
CA VAL A 22 2.24 -10.11 7.34
C VAL A 22 1.51 -9.42 6.21
N ASN A 23 0.18 -9.29 6.32
CA ASN A 23 -0.66 -8.64 5.33
C ASN A 23 -1.07 -7.23 5.79
N PHE A 24 -0.62 -6.20 5.08
CA PHE A 24 -0.98 -4.81 5.34
C PHE A 24 -2.20 -4.33 4.54
N ALA A 25 -2.69 -5.14 3.59
CA ALA A 25 -3.79 -4.78 2.72
C ALA A 25 -5.10 -4.63 3.51
N VAL A 26 -5.86 -3.59 3.18
CA VAL A 26 -7.18 -3.34 3.75
C VAL A 26 -8.20 -3.19 2.62
N ALA A 27 -9.29 -3.95 2.69
CA ALA A 27 -10.38 -3.84 1.72
C ALA A 27 -10.94 -2.40 1.69
N GLY A 28 -11.20 -1.89 0.48
CA GLY A 28 -11.67 -0.52 0.28
C GLY A 28 -10.60 0.57 0.37
N SER A 29 -9.32 0.21 0.55
CA SER A 29 -8.23 1.19 0.61
C SER A 29 -7.98 1.88 -0.73
N THR A 30 -7.56 3.13 -0.64
CA THR A 30 -7.34 4.04 -1.77
C THR A 30 -5.86 4.34 -1.93
N ALA A 31 -5.44 4.69 -3.15
CA ALA A 31 -4.11 5.23 -3.38
C ALA A 31 -3.98 6.61 -2.73
N LEU A 32 -4.98 7.47 -2.93
CA LEU A 32 -5.04 8.79 -2.33
C LEU A 32 -5.50 8.73 -0.88
N ARG A 33 -5.01 9.66 -0.08
CA ARG A 33 -5.46 9.84 1.31
C ARG A 33 -6.91 10.30 1.37
N SER A 34 -7.59 9.97 2.46
CA SER A 34 -8.99 10.33 2.66
C SER A 34 -9.23 11.84 2.68
N ASP A 35 -8.28 12.64 3.17
CA ASP A 35 -8.33 14.11 3.14
C ASP A 35 -8.28 14.66 1.70
N THR A 36 -7.41 14.08 0.88
CA THR A 36 -7.22 14.42 -0.54
C THR A 36 -8.46 14.07 -1.36
N LEU A 37 -9.06 12.90 -1.10
CA LEU A 37 -10.34 12.50 -1.69
C LEU A 37 -11.49 13.43 -1.25
N ALA A 38 -11.56 13.77 0.03
CA ALA A 38 -12.59 14.66 0.55
C ALA A 38 -12.53 16.05 -0.10
N ALA A 39 -11.33 16.58 -0.38
CA ALA A 39 -11.14 17.84 -1.11
C ALA A 39 -11.72 17.78 -2.55
N MET A 40 -11.74 16.59 -3.16
CA MET A 40 -12.38 16.34 -4.45
C MET A 40 -13.88 15.99 -4.34
N ARG A 41 -14.45 16.07 -3.13
CA ARG A 41 -15.83 15.64 -2.79
C ARG A 41 -16.06 14.14 -3.01
N VAL A 42 -15.01 13.34 -2.81
CA VAL A 42 -15.07 11.87 -2.83
C VAL A 42 -14.86 11.35 -1.40
N PHE A 43 -15.73 10.47 -0.93
CA PHE A 43 -15.66 9.94 0.43
C PHE A 43 -15.42 8.43 0.39
N SER A 44 -14.28 7.99 0.92
CA SER A 44 -14.03 6.57 1.20
C SER A 44 -14.83 6.17 2.44
N ARG A 45 -15.95 5.49 2.25
CA ARG A 45 -16.75 4.91 3.34
C ARG A 45 -16.16 3.55 3.70
N GLY A 46 -15.59 3.43 4.89
CA GLY A 46 -15.17 2.13 5.47
C GLY A 46 -13.73 2.05 5.92
N THR A 47 -12.82 2.90 5.43
CA THR A 47 -11.41 2.89 5.86
C THR A 47 -10.71 4.22 5.58
N ARG A 48 -9.73 4.56 6.43
CA ARG A 48 -8.75 5.64 6.21
C ARG A 48 -7.36 5.10 5.88
N SER A 49 -7.27 3.82 5.54
CA SER A 49 -6.01 3.09 5.36
C SER A 49 -5.49 3.25 3.93
N SER A 50 -5.27 4.49 3.50
CA SER A 50 -4.69 4.77 2.17
C SER A 50 -3.31 4.12 2.00
N LEU A 51 -2.81 4.07 0.76
CA LEU A 51 -1.53 3.45 0.43
C LEU A 51 -0.39 3.92 1.34
N ASP A 52 -0.28 5.23 1.59
CA ASP A 52 0.72 5.80 2.50
C ASP A 52 0.59 5.29 3.93
N VAL A 53 -0.63 5.08 4.42
CA VAL A 53 -0.90 4.52 5.75
C VAL A 53 -0.47 3.06 5.82
N GLN A 54 -0.77 2.26 4.79
CA GLN A 54 -0.33 0.85 4.72
C GLN A 54 1.19 0.73 4.64
N LEU A 55 1.85 1.61 3.89
CA LEU A 55 3.32 1.69 3.83
C LEU A 55 3.94 2.17 5.14
N GLY A 56 3.26 3.07 5.87
CA GLY A 56 3.64 3.47 7.21
C GLY A 56 3.60 2.30 8.20
N TRP A 57 2.63 1.39 8.06
CA TRP A 57 2.58 0.16 8.86
C TRP A 57 3.71 -0.81 8.53
N LEU A 58 4.01 -0.99 7.24
CA LEU A 58 5.18 -1.77 6.82
C LEU A 58 6.47 -1.20 7.42
N SER A 59 6.67 0.12 7.33
CA SER A 59 7.82 0.80 7.92
C SER A 59 7.91 0.60 9.43
N THR A 60 6.77 0.75 10.14
CA THR A 60 6.69 0.49 11.58
C THR A 60 7.06 -0.96 11.91
N TYR A 61 6.54 -1.92 11.15
CA TYR A 61 6.79 -3.34 11.35
C TYR A 61 8.27 -3.69 11.16
N LEU A 62 8.90 -3.20 10.09
CA LEU A 62 10.33 -3.42 9.85
C LEU A 62 11.17 -2.79 10.97
N ASN A 63 10.87 -1.55 11.37
CA ASN A 63 11.58 -0.89 12.47
C ASN A 63 11.44 -1.61 13.83
N SER A 64 10.32 -2.29 14.09
CA SER A 64 10.16 -3.09 15.31
C SER A 64 10.77 -4.49 15.21
N THR A 65 10.95 -5.00 13.99
CA THR A 65 11.45 -6.36 13.74
C THR A 65 12.97 -6.38 13.62
N CYS A 66 13.56 -5.29 13.12
CA CYS A 66 14.99 -5.15 12.91
C CYS A 66 15.67 -4.41 14.06
N THR A 67 16.89 -4.81 14.42
CA THR A 67 17.71 -4.06 15.40
C THR A 67 18.51 -2.94 14.75
N ASP A 68 18.97 -3.16 13.52
CA ASP A 68 19.73 -2.21 12.73
C ASP A 68 19.55 -2.50 11.22
N HIS A 69 20.22 -1.70 10.37
CA HIS A 69 20.12 -1.82 8.92
C HIS A 69 20.57 -3.19 8.39
N LYS A 70 21.68 -3.73 8.93
CA LYS A 70 22.24 -5.00 8.44
C LYS A 70 21.30 -6.16 8.76
N ASP A 71 20.80 -6.20 9.99
CA ASP A 71 19.80 -7.18 10.42
C ASP A 71 18.51 -7.09 9.57
N CYS A 72 18.10 -5.88 9.21
CA CYS A 72 16.95 -5.67 8.34
C CYS A 72 17.16 -6.26 6.94
N VAL A 73 18.31 -5.96 6.30
CA VAL A 73 18.67 -6.54 5.00
C VAL A 73 18.70 -8.07 5.08
N GLU A 74 19.34 -8.64 6.11
CA GLU A 74 19.42 -10.09 6.28
C GLU A 74 18.05 -10.77 6.42
N LYS A 75 17.09 -10.10 7.09
CA LYS A 75 15.72 -10.60 7.28
C LYS A 75 14.85 -10.47 6.03
N VAL A 76 15.01 -9.41 5.23
CA VAL A 76 14.12 -9.13 4.09
C VAL A 76 14.69 -9.51 2.73
N GLN A 77 15.99 -9.84 2.62
CA GLN A 77 16.64 -10.17 1.34
C GLN A 77 15.96 -11.29 0.55
N ASN A 78 15.31 -12.24 1.25
CA ASN A 78 14.58 -13.35 0.64
C ASN A 78 13.06 -13.19 0.76
N ALA A 79 12.58 -12.03 1.20
CA ALA A 79 11.16 -11.75 1.35
C ALA A 79 10.54 -11.40 0.00
N LEU A 80 9.31 -11.86 -0.20
CA LEU A 80 8.50 -11.49 -1.35
C LEU A 80 7.58 -10.33 -0.95
N PHE A 81 7.72 -9.20 -1.64
CA PHE A 81 6.84 -8.04 -1.48
C PHE A 81 5.78 -8.04 -2.58
N MET A 82 4.51 -8.06 -2.18
CA MET A 82 3.38 -7.93 -3.08
C MET A 82 2.65 -6.62 -2.78
N VAL A 83 2.62 -5.71 -3.76
CA VAL A 83 1.95 -4.41 -3.65
C VAL A 83 0.93 -4.31 -4.79
N GLY A 84 -0.36 -4.37 -4.46
CA GLY A 84 -1.45 -4.26 -5.43
C GLY A 84 -2.71 -5.02 -5.00
N GLU A 85 -3.82 -4.88 -5.70
CA GLU A 85 -4.13 -3.77 -6.62
C GLU A 85 -4.55 -2.53 -5.80
N ILE A 86 -4.03 -1.35 -6.15
CA ILE A 86 -4.34 -0.10 -5.47
C ILE A 86 -4.73 0.98 -6.50
N GLY A 87 -5.66 1.87 -6.13
CA GLY A 87 -6.19 2.92 -7.02
C GLY A 87 -7.61 2.64 -7.54
N GLY A 88 -8.01 1.38 -7.69
CA GLY A 88 -9.36 1.02 -8.15
C GLY A 88 -10.47 1.59 -7.25
N ASN A 89 -10.25 1.63 -5.93
CA ASN A 89 -11.22 2.20 -4.98
C ASN A 89 -11.36 3.72 -5.11
N ASP A 90 -10.30 4.45 -5.49
CA ASP A 90 -10.36 5.89 -5.73
C ASP A 90 -11.40 6.20 -6.82
N TYR A 91 -11.38 5.44 -7.91
CA TYR A 91 -12.34 5.58 -9.01
C TYR A 91 -13.70 4.98 -8.68
N ASN A 92 -13.78 3.85 -7.97
CA ASN A 92 -15.07 3.28 -7.57
C ASN A 92 -15.84 4.23 -6.66
N PHE A 93 -15.18 4.85 -5.69
CA PHE A 93 -15.84 5.85 -4.83
C PHE A 93 -16.20 7.11 -5.61
N ALA A 94 -15.32 7.59 -6.48
CA ALA A 94 -15.62 8.73 -7.33
C ALA A 94 -16.82 8.47 -8.26
N THR A 95 -16.91 7.29 -8.84
CA THR A 95 -17.95 6.90 -9.82
C THR A 95 -19.27 6.61 -9.14
N PHE A 96 -19.29 5.64 -8.21
CA PHE A 96 -20.55 5.12 -7.67
C PHE A 96 -21.09 5.94 -6.50
N GLN A 97 -20.22 6.60 -5.72
CA GLN A 97 -20.66 7.39 -4.56
C GLN A 97 -20.74 8.87 -4.89
N ALA A 98 -19.70 9.44 -5.50
CA ALA A 98 -19.63 10.87 -5.80
C ALA A 98 -20.22 11.23 -7.18
N LYS A 99 -20.60 10.24 -8.00
CA LYS A 99 -21.21 10.42 -9.34
C LYS A 99 -20.40 11.35 -10.24
N LYS A 100 -19.07 11.23 -10.17
CA LYS A 100 -18.13 12.03 -10.97
C LYS A 100 -18.29 11.76 -12.46
N SER A 101 -18.18 12.82 -13.26
CA SER A 101 -18.12 12.71 -14.71
C SER A 101 -16.82 12.04 -15.15
N MET A 102 -16.79 11.50 -16.38
CA MET A 102 -15.58 10.93 -16.97
C MET A 102 -14.43 11.93 -17.03
N ASP A 103 -14.71 13.22 -17.24
CA ASP A 103 -13.68 14.25 -17.26
C ASP A 103 -13.10 14.48 -15.86
N GLU A 104 -13.94 14.52 -14.82
CA GLU A 104 -13.43 14.58 -13.43
C GLU A 104 -12.59 13.35 -13.08
N LEU A 105 -12.99 12.14 -13.52
CA LEU A 105 -12.21 10.92 -13.31
C LEU A 105 -10.85 10.99 -14.01
N ARG A 106 -10.80 11.49 -15.26
CA ARG A 106 -9.53 11.71 -15.99
C ARG A 106 -8.59 12.67 -15.25
N HIS A 107 -9.13 13.72 -14.63
CA HIS A 107 -8.33 14.65 -13.81
C HIS A 107 -7.79 14.03 -12.52
N MET A 108 -8.39 12.94 -12.02
CA MET A 108 -7.85 12.20 -10.88
C MET A 108 -6.66 11.31 -11.24
N VAL A 109 -6.58 10.85 -12.50
CA VAL A 109 -5.56 9.87 -12.95
C VAL A 109 -4.14 10.28 -12.59
N PRO A 110 -3.66 11.51 -12.88
CA PRO A 110 -2.29 11.89 -12.57
C PRO A 110 -1.99 11.81 -11.07
N ARG A 111 -2.95 12.17 -10.21
CA ARG A 111 -2.78 12.15 -8.75
C ARG A 111 -2.72 10.73 -8.21
N VAL A 112 -3.59 9.83 -8.70
CA VAL A 112 -3.61 8.43 -8.29
C VAL A 112 -2.30 7.74 -8.71
N VAL A 113 -1.88 7.93 -9.97
CA VAL A 113 -0.63 7.37 -10.49
C VAL A 113 0.57 7.91 -9.71
N GLU A 114 0.62 9.21 -9.43
CA GLU A 114 1.69 9.82 -8.63
C GLU A 114 1.75 9.24 -7.21
N ALA A 115 0.61 9.06 -6.55
CA ALA A 115 0.56 8.46 -5.22
C ALA A 115 1.09 7.01 -5.22
N ILE A 116 0.75 6.23 -6.25
CA ILE A 116 1.25 4.86 -6.42
C ILE A 116 2.76 4.86 -6.67
N LEU A 117 3.24 5.69 -7.59
CA LEU A 117 4.67 5.82 -7.90
C LEU A 117 5.48 6.23 -6.66
N ASN A 118 4.97 7.19 -5.88
CA ASN A 118 5.62 7.61 -4.65
C ASN A 118 5.60 6.50 -3.59
N GLY A 119 4.50 5.74 -3.49
CA GLY A 119 4.42 4.58 -2.62
C GLY A 119 5.48 3.52 -2.95
N VAL A 120 5.59 3.14 -4.22
CA VAL A 120 6.60 2.17 -4.69
C VAL A 120 8.03 2.68 -4.45
N ARG A 121 8.29 3.98 -4.68
CA ARG A 121 9.60 4.58 -4.38
C ARG A 121 9.93 4.56 -2.90
N VAL A 122 8.96 4.83 -2.02
CA VAL A 122 9.17 4.75 -0.57
C VAL A 122 9.42 3.31 -0.14
N SER A 123 8.67 2.33 -0.67
CA SER A 123 8.99 0.91 -0.47
C SER A 123 10.39 0.59 -0.94
N ARG A 124 10.83 1.15 -2.07
CA ARG A 124 12.20 0.98 -2.56
C ARG A 124 13.24 1.63 -1.64
N ILE A 125 12.97 2.79 -1.03
CA ILE A 125 13.88 3.39 -0.02
C ILE A 125 13.91 2.54 1.25
N VAL A 126 12.77 1.99 1.68
CA VAL A 126 12.66 1.08 2.83
C VAL A 126 13.36 -0.26 2.55
N LEU A 127 13.42 -0.70 1.30
CA LEU A 127 14.02 -1.98 0.89
C LEU A 127 15.42 -1.85 0.29
N ILE A 128 15.84 -0.65 -0.14
CA ILE A 128 17.03 -0.42 -0.95
C ILE A 128 17.59 0.98 -0.63
N ASN A 129 18.43 1.05 0.40
CA ASN A 129 19.56 1.97 0.37
C ASN A 129 20.78 1.21 -0.16
N GLU A 130 20.76 0.94 -1.47
CA GLU A 130 21.89 1.00 -2.42
C GLU A 130 21.47 0.41 -3.79
N TYR A 131 21.58 1.24 -4.84
CA TYR A 131 21.66 0.91 -6.27
C TYR A 131 20.96 -0.36 -6.80
N GLU A 132 19.81 -0.23 -7.47
CA GLU A 132 19.57 -0.67 -8.87
C GLU A 132 18.08 -0.70 -9.26
N GLN A 133 17.83 -0.27 -10.50
CA GLN A 133 16.54 -0.16 -11.20
C GLN A 133 15.70 -1.44 -11.07
N ILE A 134 14.39 -1.31 -10.84
CA ILE A 134 13.45 -2.43 -10.95
C ILE A 134 12.31 -2.00 -11.88
N ASP A 135 12.13 -2.78 -12.94
CA ASP A 135 11.00 -2.71 -13.86
C ASP A 135 9.70 -3.14 -13.17
N VAL A 136 8.64 -2.38 -13.42
CA VAL A 136 7.29 -2.63 -12.91
C VAL A 136 6.56 -3.51 -13.93
N PHE A 137 6.14 -4.71 -13.52
CA PHE A 137 5.11 -5.49 -14.22
C PHE A 137 3.72 -5.13 -13.70
#